data_AF-Q2J213-F1
#
_entry.id   AF-Q2J213-F1
#
_cell.length_a   1.000
_cell.length_b   1.000
_cell.length_c   1.000
_cell.angle_alpha   90.00
_cell.angle_beta   90.00
_cell.angle_gamma   90.00
#
_symmetry.space_group_name_H-M   'P 1'
#
loop_
_entity.id
_entity.type
_entity.pdbx_description
1 polymer ?
#
loop_
_entity_poly.entity_id
_entity_poly.type
_entity_poly.pdbx_seq_one_letter_code
_entity_poly.pdbx_strand_id
1 'polypeptide(L)'
;MADSSEVGGRAVSGPPDPNDFEAFTSWLVQQPRTWSVVLAARAALRVLPLSRVQDRLSVIVLPAFRATAIARFAAKYPNRAIGQAAADARASAYAATAATVDAADAAYGYAAVSAVSAATAASADAAYAATVAYADAASATAYASASASATAYAVIQGDAQRLHDGAMTPEQLASASLWIGLPPPSIGGAWQGLAAELRALGPHWSVWIHWYEDVLAGSPHAGTSEAEEAAFTDLPGELPWDAGAEAVNTEIARRLRAIRDGKTPLGKDPVQPPDPEPLETIPSPIAIDRRADGRIGADAGLFALPTLPPSSEPCDHARLLEACRARAEQLRIQAVAPTFQGRSEYAELLAEYLQWLPSEAGSGNILLADGEARVLNKMFVAEQDVLPTAFASRLSTFLEDHLGLRPYYPELERHYHSIRTGRVATPLPRDAVESIRQIIHQHSPAVFDETVAPVMDETAKPLPAVTPLPAADAPPPDPTRPKPPRDPIADVDPAASRNFTFASAANRIYTILKSGKDVGDGVKGWNEVYAAFKERIPPLLKWLQENWPGGGADGGPTLPPTIGV
;
A
#
# COMPACT_ATOMS: atom_id res chain seq x y z
N MET A 1 -11.71 1.34 -65.16
CA MET A 1 -10.86 2.04 -64.17
C MET A 1 -11.68 2.20 -62.91
N ALA A 2 -11.05 1.94 -61.75
CA ALA A 2 -11.64 1.76 -60.41
C ALA A 2 -12.32 0.38 -60.25
N ASP A 3 -11.57 -0.70 -60.02
CA ASP A 3 -10.83 -1.10 -58.80
C ASP A 3 -11.78 -1.81 -57.82
N SER A 4 -11.92 -3.12 -58.08
CA SER A 4 -12.71 -4.07 -57.30
C SER A 4 -11.75 -5.03 -56.62
N SER A 5 -11.95 -5.16 -55.30
CA SER A 5 -11.64 -6.34 -54.49
C SER A 5 -10.18 -6.79 -54.37
N GLU A 6 -9.43 -6.13 -53.47
CA GLU A 6 -8.44 -6.81 -52.63
C GLU A 6 -8.81 -6.58 -51.15
N VAL A 7 -9.81 -7.31 -50.66
CA VAL A 7 -9.88 -7.63 -49.23
C VAL A 7 -9.14 -8.95 -49.08
N GLY A 8 -7.84 -8.84 -48.83
CA GLY A 8 -6.98 -9.98 -48.54
C GLY A 8 -7.49 -10.72 -47.32
N GLY A 9 -8.18 -11.84 -47.57
CA GLY A 9 -8.46 -12.84 -46.55
C GLY A 9 -7.12 -13.39 -46.07
N ARG A 10 -6.61 -12.87 -44.96
CA ARG A 10 -5.59 -13.56 -44.16
C ARG A 10 -6.20 -14.94 -43.86
N ALA A 11 -5.69 -15.98 -44.51
CA ALA A 11 -5.95 -17.34 -44.10
C ALA A 11 -5.58 -17.40 -42.62
N VAL A 12 -6.58 -17.52 -41.76
CA VAL A 12 -6.36 -17.61 -40.33
C VAL A 12 -5.79 -19.00 -40.11
N SER A 13 -4.45 -19.10 -40.11
CA SER A 13 -3.77 -20.33 -39.76
C SER A 13 -4.16 -20.68 -38.32
N GLY A 14 -4.60 -21.93 -38.11
CA GLY A 14 -4.90 -22.45 -36.78
C GLY A 14 -3.71 -22.35 -35.82
N PRO A 15 -3.91 -22.64 -34.52
CA PRO A 15 -2.82 -22.67 -33.55
C PRO A 15 -1.64 -23.52 -34.04
N PRO A 16 -0.40 -22.99 -33.94
CA PRO A 16 0.81 -23.76 -34.18
C PRO A 16 0.89 -25.01 -33.28
N ASP A 17 1.84 -25.89 -33.58
CA ASP A 17 2.16 -27.00 -32.67
C ASP A 17 2.75 -26.41 -31.36
N PRO A 18 2.21 -26.73 -30.17
CA PRO A 18 2.79 -26.30 -28.90
C PRO A 18 4.24 -26.78 -28.67
N ASN A 19 4.72 -27.79 -29.41
CA ASN A 19 6.14 -28.18 -29.41
C ASN A 19 7.04 -27.10 -30.04
N ASP A 20 6.51 -26.27 -30.95
CA ASP A 20 7.18 -25.10 -31.48
C ASP A 20 6.88 -23.90 -30.56
N PHE A 21 7.68 -23.81 -29.50
CA PHE A 21 7.50 -22.82 -28.43
C PHE A 21 7.45 -21.39 -28.96
N GLU A 22 8.32 -21.03 -29.90
CA GLU A 22 8.42 -19.67 -30.43
C GLU A 22 7.19 -19.34 -31.29
N ALA A 23 6.79 -20.25 -32.18
CA ALA A 23 5.62 -20.06 -33.02
C ALA A 23 4.33 -19.99 -32.18
N PHE A 24 4.16 -20.91 -31.22
CA PHE A 24 2.98 -20.96 -30.38
C PHE A 24 2.86 -19.73 -29.47
N THR A 25 3.97 -19.31 -28.86
CA THR A 25 4.01 -18.08 -28.03
C THR A 25 3.67 -16.86 -28.88
N SER A 26 4.25 -16.72 -30.07
CA SER A 26 3.98 -15.62 -31.00
C SER A 26 2.52 -15.57 -31.45
N TRP A 27 1.89 -16.73 -31.64
CA TRP A 27 0.46 -16.85 -31.94
C TRP A 27 -0.41 -16.48 -30.73
N LEU A 28 -0.06 -16.95 -29.53
CA LEU A 28 -0.85 -16.74 -28.31
C LEU A 28 -0.82 -15.28 -27.82
N VAL A 29 0.28 -14.54 -28.04
CA VAL A 29 0.36 -13.09 -27.77
C VAL A 29 -0.69 -12.29 -28.55
N GLN A 30 -1.13 -12.80 -29.70
CA GLN A 30 -2.14 -12.17 -30.54
C GLN A 30 -3.58 -12.53 -30.12
N GLN A 31 -3.75 -13.46 -29.17
CA GLN A 31 -5.06 -13.90 -28.68
C GLN A 31 -5.48 -13.14 -27.41
N PRO A 32 -6.78 -13.18 -27.02
CA PRO A 32 -7.21 -12.64 -25.74
C PRO A 32 -6.48 -13.27 -24.56
N ARG A 33 -6.09 -12.45 -23.57
CA ARG A 33 -5.36 -12.90 -22.36
C ARG A 33 -5.97 -14.11 -21.65
N THR A 34 -7.31 -14.20 -21.65
CA THR A 34 -8.05 -15.27 -20.99
C THR A 34 -7.75 -16.64 -21.59
N TRP A 35 -7.26 -16.70 -22.84
CA TRP A 35 -6.79 -17.92 -23.48
C TRP A 35 -5.52 -18.44 -22.80
N SER A 36 -4.56 -17.56 -22.53
CA SER A 36 -3.33 -17.95 -21.83
C SER A 36 -3.65 -18.48 -20.42
N VAL A 37 -4.57 -17.82 -19.70
CA VAL A 37 -4.98 -18.26 -18.35
C VAL A 37 -5.64 -19.63 -18.37
N VAL A 38 -6.65 -19.85 -19.23
CA VAL A 38 -7.37 -21.13 -19.26
C VAL A 38 -6.48 -22.28 -19.74
N LEU A 39 -5.62 -22.04 -20.73
CA LEU A 39 -4.71 -23.06 -21.25
C LEU A 39 -3.65 -23.42 -20.20
N ALA A 40 -3.11 -22.43 -19.48
CA ALA A 40 -2.11 -22.67 -18.43
C ALA A 40 -2.72 -23.41 -17.23
N ALA A 41 -3.91 -23.00 -16.77
CA ALA A 41 -4.64 -23.67 -15.70
C ALA A 41 -4.90 -25.14 -16.04
N ARG A 42 -5.37 -25.43 -17.26
CA ARG A 42 -5.64 -26.80 -17.72
C ARG A 42 -4.37 -27.63 -17.89
N ALA A 43 -3.28 -27.04 -18.38
CA ALA A 43 -1.98 -27.73 -18.48
C ALA A 43 -1.49 -28.17 -17.09
N ALA A 44 -1.48 -27.24 -16.11
CA ALA A 44 -1.07 -27.54 -14.74
C ALA A 44 -1.96 -28.60 -14.07
N LEU A 45 -3.28 -28.52 -14.25
CA LEU A 45 -4.22 -29.52 -13.73
C LEU A 45 -3.95 -30.93 -14.28
N ARG A 46 -3.53 -31.07 -15.55
CA ARG A 46 -3.26 -32.39 -16.16
C ARG A 46 -2.06 -33.10 -15.55
N VAL A 47 -1.11 -32.36 -14.99
CA VAL A 47 0.10 -32.93 -14.39
C VAL A 47 0.07 -32.96 -12.86
N LEU A 48 -0.94 -32.36 -12.23
CA LEU A 48 -1.14 -32.44 -10.78
C LEU A 48 -1.09 -33.88 -10.23
N PRO A 49 -1.71 -34.90 -10.88
CA PRO A 49 -1.65 -36.30 -10.40
C PRO A 49 -0.25 -36.90 -10.31
N LEU A 50 0.71 -36.35 -11.04
CA LEU A 50 2.05 -36.89 -11.12
C LEU A 50 2.95 -36.39 -9.98
N SER A 51 2.47 -35.47 -9.13
CA SER A 51 3.15 -35.11 -7.89
C SER A 51 3.33 -36.35 -7.02
N ARG A 52 4.58 -36.80 -6.84
CA ARG A 52 4.91 -38.00 -6.06
C ARG A 52 5.51 -37.55 -4.75
N VAL A 53 4.87 -37.80 -3.62
CA VAL A 53 5.45 -37.29 -2.38
C VAL A 53 5.17 -38.18 -1.18
N GLN A 54 6.10 -39.06 -0.83
CA GLN A 54 5.99 -39.86 0.40
C GLN A 54 6.23 -39.03 1.68
N ASP A 55 6.93 -37.88 1.62
CA ASP A 55 7.36 -37.15 2.84
C ASP A 55 7.14 -35.61 2.85
N ARG A 56 6.55 -35.00 1.82
CA ARG A 56 6.42 -33.52 1.68
C ARG A 56 5.08 -33.05 1.09
N LEU A 57 4.03 -33.87 1.23
CA LEU A 57 2.69 -33.61 0.69
C LEU A 57 2.16 -32.22 1.06
N SER A 58 2.29 -31.79 2.32
CA SER A 58 1.81 -30.46 2.74
C SER A 58 2.60 -29.29 2.11
N VAL A 59 3.89 -29.48 1.83
CA VAL A 59 4.78 -28.43 1.32
C VAL A 59 4.56 -28.19 -0.17
N ILE A 60 4.27 -29.24 -0.94
CA ILE A 60 4.19 -29.16 -2.42
C ILE A 60 2.74 -29.22 -2.91
N VAL A 61 1.96 -30.18 -2.39
CA VAL A 61 0.65 -30.49 -2.95
C VAL A 61 -0.40 -29.44 -2.60
N LEU A 62 -0.38 -28.91 -1.37
CA LEU A 62 -1.32 -27.85 -0.99
C LEU A 62 -1.10 -26.55 -1.79
N PRO A 63 0.14 -26.01 -1.94
CA PRO A 63 0.37 -24.86 -2.81
C PRO A 63 0.02 -25.12 -4.28
N ALA A 64 0.27 -26.33 -4.79
CA ALA A 64 -0.12 -26.69 -6.15
C ALA A 64 -1.65 -26.71 -6.35
N PHE A 65 -2.40 -27.27 -5.40
CA PHE A 65 -3.87 -27.21 -5.39
C PHE A 65 -4.37 -25.76 -5.33
N ARG A 66 -3.80 -24.94 -4.43
CA ARG A 66 -4.15 -23.52 -4.30
C ARG A 66 -3.92 -22.78 -5.62
N ALA A 67 -2.74 -22.89 -6.20
CA ALA A 67 -2.37 -22.20 -7.43
C ALA A 67 -3.25 -22.61 -8.62
N THR A 68 -3.49 -23.91 -8.79
CA THR A 68 -4.33 -24.42 -9.88
C THR A 68 -5.81 -24.07 -9.69
N ALA A 69 -6.32 -24.09 -8.46
CA ALA A 69 -7.68 -23.67 -8.15
C ALA A 69 -7.92 -22.18 -8.44
N ILE A 70 -6.98 -21.30 -8.04
CA ILE A 70 -7.07 -19.87 -8.32
C ILE A 70 -6.93 -19.58 -9.82
N ALA A 71 -5.99 -20.23 -10.51
CA ALA A 71 -5.83 -20.06 -11.96
C ALA A 71 -7.09 -20.50 -12.72
N ARG A 72 -7.68 -21.63 -12.32
CA ARG A 72 -8.96 -22.11 -12.85
C ARG A 72 -10.09 -21.12 -12.58
N PHE A 73 -10.22 -20.64 -11.33
CA PHE A 73 -11.26 -19.70 -10.94
C PHE A 73 -11.15 -18.40 -11.76
N ALA A 74 -9.94 -17.88 -11.95
CA ALA A 74 -9.67 -16.72 -12.78
C ALA A 74 -10.05 -16.94 -14.26
N ALA A 75 -9.82 -18.14 -14.80
CA ALA A 75 -10.21 -18.49 -16.16
C ALA A 75 -11.73 -18.57 -16.33
N LYS A 76 -12.46 -19.07 -15.32
CA LYS A 76 -13.91 -19.24 -15.36
C LYS A 76 -14.69 -17.96 -15.00
N TYR A 77 -14.13 -17.12 -14.15
CA TYR A 77 -14.74 -15.90 -13.64
C TYR A 77 -13.80 -14.68 -13.83
N PRO A 78 -13.49 -14.30 -15.08
CA PRO A 78 -12.46 -13.29 -15.39
C PRO A 78 -12.77 -11.88 -14.84
N ASN A 79 -14.01 -11.62 -14.44
CA ASN A 79 -14.43 -10.34 -13.87
C ASN A 79 -14.28 -10.28 -12.34
N ARG A 80 -13.75 -11.31 -11.67
CA ARG A 80 -13.54 -11.34 -10.23
C ARG A 80 -12.13 -10.87 -9.86
N ALA A 81 -12.05 -10.04 -8.82
CA ALA A 81 -10.79 -9.55 -8.28
C ALA A 81 -10.07 -10.68 -7.54
N ILE A 82 -9.10 -11.31 -8.21
CA ILE A 82 -8.27 -12.41 -7.68
C ILE A 82 -6.78 -12.06 -7.60
N GLY A 83 -6.41 -10.79 -7.87
CA GLY A 83 -5.01 -10.36 -7.99
C GLY A 83 -4.15 -10.70 -6.78
N GLN A 84 -4.62 -10.38 -5.57
CA GLN A 84 -3.89 -10.67 -4.33
C GLN A 84 -3.79 -12.17 -4.08
N ALA A 85 -4.93 -12.89 -4.13
CA ALA A 85 -4.97 -14.34 -3.96
C ALA A 85 -4.01 -15.06 -4.93
N ALA A 86 -3.96 -14.61 -6.20
CA ALA A 86 -3.05 -15.14 -7.20
C ALA A 86 -1.59 -14.83 -6.89
N ALA A 87 -1.27 -13.61 -6.42
CA ALA A 87 0.09 -13.24 -6.03
C ALA A 87 0.61 -14.11 -4.86
N ASP A 88 -0.22 -14.34 -3.84
CA ASP A 88 0.14 -15.13 -2.66
C ASP A 88 0.27 -16.62 -2.98
N ALA A 89 -0.64 -17.14 -3.82
CA ALA A 89 -0.55 -18.50 -4.34
C ALA A 89 0.68 -18.71 -5.22
N ARG A 90 1.08 -17.71 -6.02
CA ARG A 90 2.33 -17.73 -6.79
C ARG A 90 3.56 -17.80 -5.87
N ALA A 91 3.61 -16.97 -4.85
CA ALA A 91 4.73 -16.93 -3.91
C ALA A 91 4.88 -18.27 -3.17
N SER A 92 3.78 -18.83 -2.67
CA SER A 92 3.78 -20.13 -1.97
C SER A 92 4.15 -21.30 -2.89
N ALA A 93 3.62 -21.34 -4.12
CA ALA A 93 4.01 -22.38 -5.10
C ALA A 93 5.48 -22.27 -5.53
N TYR A 94 6.01 -21.04 -5.64
CA TYR A 94 7.43 -20.83 -5.97
C TYR A 94 8.35 -21.31 -4.85
N ALA A 95 8.03 -20.96 -3.59
CA ALA A 95 8.76 -21.44 -2.43
C ALA A 95 8.72 -22.98 -2.32
N ALA A 96 7.57 -23.60 -2.60
CA ALA A 96 7.42 -25.05 -2.64
C ALA A 96 8.30 -25.69 -3.73
N THR A 97 8.33 -25.08 -4.92
CA THR A 97 9.16 -25.53 -6.06
C THR A 97 10.64 -25.43 -5.73
N ALA A 98 11.08 -24.32 -5.11
CA ALA A 98 12.47 -24.14 -4.69
C ALA A 98 12.93 -25.15 -3.62
N ALA A 99 11.99 -25.72 -2.87
CA ALA A 99 12.28 -26.72 -1.86
C ALA A 99 12.40 -28.15 -2.43
N THR A 100 12.07 -28.39 -3.69
CA THR A 100 12.13 -29.73 -4.30
C THR A 100 13.56 -30.09 -4.69
N VAL A 101 13.91 -31.37 -4.52
CA VAL A 101 15.22 -31.93 -4.94
C VAL A 101 15.09 -32.82 -6.17
N ASP A 102 13.86 -33.24 -6.52
CA ASP A 102 13.56 -34.09 -7.66
C ASP A 102 13.10 -33.23 -8.85
N ALA A 103 13.66 -33.51 -10.04
CA ALA A 103 13.37 -32.76 -11.26
C ALA A 103 11.92 -32.91 -11.74
N ALA A 104 11.28 -34.07 -11.48
CA ALA A 104 9.88 -34.26 -11.78
C ALA A 104 9.01 -33.40 -10.85
N ASP A 105 9.32 -33.38 -9.55
CA ASP A 105 8.61 -32.57 -8.56
C ASP A 105 8.72 -31.06 -8.83
N ALA A 106 9.92 -30.62 -9.24
CA ALA A 106 10.15 -29.27 -9.69
C ALA A 106 9.25 -28.91 -10.88
N ALA A 107 9.12 -29.79 -11.88
CA ALA A 107 8.29 -29.54 -13.06
C ALA A 107 6.80 -29.35 -12.72
N TYR A 108 6.24 -30.08 -11.75
CA TYR A 108 4.86 -29.83 -11.30
C TYR A 108 4.72 -28.47 -10.62
N GLY A 109 5.65 -28.15 -9.72
CA GLY A 109 5.71 -26.87 -9.04
C GLY A 109 5.76 -25.71 -10.05
N TYR A 110 6.63 -25.81 -11.05
CA TYR A 110 6.72 -24.85 -12.14
C TYR A 110 5.40 -24.74 -12.92
N ALA A 111 4.74 -25.85 -13.29
CA ALA A 111 3.46 -25.79 -13.99
C ALA A 111 2.38 -25.06 -13.17
N ALA A 112 2.30 -25.31 -11.86
CA ALA A 112 1.37 -24.64 -10.96
C ALA A 112 1.70 -23.14 -10.79
N VAL A 113 2.98 -22.79 -10.57
CA VAL A 113 3.47 -21.40 -10.51
C VAL A 113 3.13 -20.65 -11.78
N SER A 114 3.34 -21.28 -12.94
CA SER A 114 3.08 -20.70 -14.24
C SER A 114 1.59 -20.48 -14.50
N ALA A 115 0.72 -21.42 -14.11
CA ALA A 115 -0.73 -21.25 -14.20
C ALA A 115 -1.23 -20.05 -13.39
N VAL A 116 -0.77 -19.90 -12.14
CA VAL A 116 -1.18 -18.76 -11.31
C VAL A 116 -0.52 -17.45 -11.73
N SER A 117 0.71 -17.50 -12.27
CA SER A 117 1.38 -16.34 -12.86
C SER A 117 0.61 -15.80 -14.06
N ALA A 118 0.01 -16.67 -14.87
CA ALA A 118 -0.88 -16.25 -15.95
C ALA A 118 -2.13 -15.52 -15.41
N ALA A 119 -2.71 -16.00 -14.30
CA ALA A 119 -3.83 -15.35 -13.64
C ALA A 119 -3.45 -13.98 -13.03
N THR A 120 -2.29 -13.86 -12.39
CA THR A 120 -1.75 -12.59 -11.89
C THR A 120 -1.45 -11.60 -13.01
N ALA A 121 -0.85 -12.07 -14.11
CA ALA A 121 -0.58 -11.22 -15.26
C ALA A 121 -1.87 -10.73 -15.93
N ALA A 122 -2.90 -11.58 -15.99
CA ALA A 122 -4.20 -11.20 -16.51
C ALA A 122 -4.90 -10.13 -15.64
N SER A 123 -4.74 -10.17 -14.31
CA SER A 123 -5.30 -9.14 -13.41
C SER A 123 -4.51 -7.82 -13.44
N ALA A 124 -3.23 -7.85 -13.82
CA ALA A 124 -2.36 -6.68 -13.95
C ALA A 124 -2.32 -6.08 -15.38
N ASP A 125 -3.24 -6.47 -16.27
CA ASP A 125 -3.28 -6.07 -17.68
C ASP A 125 -1.98 -6.38 -18.48
N ALA A 126 -1.18 -7.35 -18.05
CA ALA A 126 0.12 -7.69 -18.63
C ALA A 126 0.05 -8.90 -19.59
N ALA A 127 -0.47 -8.70 -20.80
CA ALA A 127 -0.73 -9.77 -21.78
C ALA A 127 0.49 -10.65 -22.10
N TYR A 128 1.67 -10.05 -22.31
CA TYR A 128 2.89 -10.76 -22.64
C TYR A 128 3.33 -11.72 -21.52
N ALA A 129 3.25 -11.28 -20.26
CA ALA A 129 3.61 -12.11 -19.11
C ALA A 129 2.68 -13.32 -18.96
N ALA A 130 1.39 -13.18 -19.27
CA ALA A 130 0.45 -14.30 -19.26
C ALA A 130 0.81 -15.36 -20.32
N THR A 131 1.24 -14.93 -21.50
CA THR A 131 1.67 -15.83 -22.58
C THR A 131 2.95 -16.58 -22.23
N VAL A 132 3.96 -15.90 -21.68
CA VAL A 132 5.20 -16.54 -21.21
C VAL A 132 4.90 -17.58 -20.14
N ALA A 133 4.07 -17.21 -19.15
CA ALA A 133 3.67 -18.11 -18.09
C ALA A 133 2.95 -19.35 -18.63
N TYR A 134 2.06 -19.20 -19.62
CA TYR A 134 1.47 -20.37 -20.29
C TYR A 134 2.53 -21.28 -20.92
N ALA A 135 3.49 -20.71 -21.64
CA ALA A 135 4.49 -21.47 -22.38
C ALA A 135 5.40 -22.26 -21.43
N ASP A 136 5.73 -21.67 -20.27
CA ASP A 136 6.41 -22.35 -19.17
C ASP A 136 5.56 -23.49 -18.59
N ALA A 137 4.26 -23.29 -18.40
CA ALA A 137 3.36 -24.33 -17.90
C ALA A 137 3.26 -25.52 -18.88
N ALA A 138 3.21 -25.26 -20.18
CA ALA A 138 3.18 -26.28 -21.22
C ALA A 138 4.49 -27.08 -21.28
N SER A 139 5.63 -26.38 -21.20
CA SER A 139 6.97 -27.00 -21.19
C SER A 139 7.17 -27.87 -19.95
N ALA A 140 6.79 -27.35 -18.77
CA ALA A 140 6.83 -28.09 -17.52
C ALA A 140 5.92 -29.33 -17.56
N THR A 141 4.73 -29.18 -18.16
CA THR A 141 3.79 -30.29 -18.38
C THR A 141 4.40 -31.40 -19.24
N ALA A 142 5.07 -31.04 -20.34
CA ALA A 142 5.72 -31.99 -21.23
C ALA A 142 6.91 -32.70 -20.57
N TYR A 143 7.71 -31.96 -19.80
CA TYR A 143 8.85 -32.52 -19.07
C TYR A 143 8.40 -33.52 -17.99
N ALA A 144 7.40 -33.13 -17.20
CA ALA A 144 6.90 -33.98 -16.12
C ALA A 144 6.18 -35.24 -16.64
N SER A 145 5.63 -35.15 -17.86
CA SER A 145 5.04 -36.27 -18.58
C SER A 145 6.02 -36.93 -19.56
N ALA A 146 7.32 -37.07 -19.23
CA ALA A 146 8.36 -37.59 -20.14
C ALA A 146 8.00 -38.87 -20.94
N SER A 147 7.06 -39.70 -20.45
CA SER A 147 6.53 -40.88 -21.17
C SER A 147 5.28 -40.62 -22.06
N ALA A 148 4.74 -39.40 -22.09
CA ALA A 148 3.46 -38.99 -22.67
C ALA A 148 3.47 -37.55 -23.26
N SER A 149 4.65 -36.95 -23.49
CA SER A 149 4.80 -35.56 -23.97
C SER A 149 3.98 -35.27 -25.24
N ALA A 150 3.98 -36.19 -26.21
CA ALA A 150 3.18 -36.06 -27.43
C ALA A 150 1.66 -35.98 -27.14
N THR A 151 1.17 -36.77 -26.18
CA THR A 151 -0.24 -36.73 -25.80
C THR A 151 -0.59 -35.44 -25.07
N ALA A 152 0.32 -34.93 -24.22
CA ALA A 152 0.15 -33.67 -23.50
C ALA A 152 0.06 -32.48 -24.47
N TYR A 153 0.97 -32.40 -25.44
CA TYR A 153 0.92 -31.34 -26.46
C TYR A 153 -0.31 -31.45 -27.36
N ALA A 154 -0.73 -32.66 -27.74
CA ALA A 154 -1.92 -32.85 -28.56
C ALA A 154 -3.21 -32.36 -27.86
N VAL A 155 -3.38 -32.60 -26.55
CA VAL A 155 -4.55 -32.07 -25.83
C VAL A 155 -4.49 -30.56 -25.61
N ILE A 156 -3.28 -29.99 -25.44
CA ILE A 156 -3.08 -28.54 -25.37
C ILE A 156 -3.41 -27.89 -26.72
N GLN A 157 -2.93 -28.47 -27.82
CA GLN A 157 -3.27 -28.01 -29.18
C GLN A 157 -4.77 -28.12 -29.44
N GLY A 158 -5.40 -29.21 -29.01
CA GLY A 158 -6.86 -29.39 -29.12
C GLY A 158 -7.66 -28.37 -28.31
N ASP A 159 -7.19 -27.96 -27.13
CA ASP A 159 -7.79 -26.86 -26.37
C ASP A 159 -7.66 -25.53 -27.13
N ALA A 160 -6.47 -25.21 -27.62
CA ALA A 160 -6.19 -23.99 -28.39
C ALA A 160 -7.01 -23.93 -29.68
N GLN A 161 -7.18 -25.06 -30.37
CA GLN A 161 -7.97 -25.16 -31.61
C GLN A 161 -9.44 -24.91 -31.34
N ARG A 162 -10.00 -25.43 -30.23
CA ARG A 162 -11.41 -25.19 -29.86
C ARG A 162 -11.70 -23.73 -29.53
N LEU A 163 -10.74 -23.02 -28.93
CA LEU A 163 -10.83 -21.57 -28.74
C LEU A 163 -10.74 -20.83 -30.08
N HIS A 164 -9.80 -21.24 -30.94
CA HIS A 164 -9.58 -20.68 -32.27
C HIS A 164 -10.81 -20.75 -33.17
N ASP A 165 -11.43 -21.93 -33.22
CA ASP A 165 -12.61 -22.18 -34.05
C ASP A 165 -13.89 -21.55 -33.47
N GLY A 166 -13.81 -20.92 -32.29
CA GLY A 166 -14.98 -20.41 -31.56
C GLY A 166 -15.91 -21.52 -31.06
N ALA A 167 -15.45 -22.77 -31.03
CA ALA A 167 -16.23 -23.91 -30.56
C ALA A 167 -16.47 -23.87 -29.04
N MET A 168 -15.59 -23.19 -28.29
CA MET A 168 -15.73 -22.95 -26.86
C MET A 168 -15.22 -21.56 -26.50
N THR A 169 -15.86 -20.92 -25.51
CA THR A 169 -15.28 -19.76 -24.82
C THR A 169 -14.24 -20.21 -23.78
N PRO A 170 -13.36 -19.32 -23.29
CA PRO A 170 -12.44 -19.64 -22.19
C PRO A 170 -13.14 -20.17 -20.94
N GLU A 171 -14.31 -19.63 -20.57
CA GLU A 171 -15.08 -20.05 -19.39
C GLU A 171 -15.68 -21.45 -19.59
N GLN A 172 -16.15 -21.74 -20.81
CA GLN A 172 -16.64 -23.06 -21.19
C GLN A 172 -15.50 -24.08 -21.21
N LEU A 173 -14.34 -23.71 -21.75
CA LEU A 173 -13.16 -24.57 -21.78
C LEU A 173 -12.60 -24.81 -20.37
N ALA A 174 -12.62 -23.81 -19.49
CA ALA A 174 -12.31 -24.00 -18.08
C ALA A 174 -13.26 -25.06 -17.51
N SER A 175 -14.55 -24.96 -17.76
CA SER A 175 -15.53 -25.91 -17.23
C SER A 175 -15.46 -27.30 -17.88
N ALA A 176 -15.04 -27.44 -19.13
CA ALA A 176 -15.00 -28.70 -19.86
C ALA A 176 -14.10 -29.77 -19.21
N SER A 177 -14.41 -31.05 -19.49
CA SER A 177 -13.56 -32.19 -19.10
C SER A 177 -12.09 -31.91 -19.38
N LEU A 178 -11.23 -32.29 -18.42
CA LEU A 178 -9.82 -31.97 -18.48
C LEU A 178 -9.12 -32.67 -19.66
N TRP A 179 -9.63 -33.83 -20.10
CA TRP A 179 -9.10 -34.57 -21.23
C TRP A 179 -10.10 -34.62 -22.38
N ILE A 180 -9.58 -34.56 -23.61
CA ILE A 180 -10.39 -34.85 -24.80
C ILE A 180 -10.48 -36.38 -24.89
N GLY A 181 -11.52 -36.96 -24.28
CA GLY A 181 -11.68 -38.40 -24.11
C GLY A 181 -11.17 -38.89 -22.76
N LEU A 182 -10.52 -40.06 -22.73
CA LEU A 182 -10.00 -40.65 -21.50
C LEU A 182 -8.60 -40.11 -21.17
N PRO A 183 -8.28 -39.89 -19.87
CA PRO A 183 -6.91 -39.59 -19.47
C PRO A 183 -5.97 -40.76 -19.84
N PRO A 184 -4.69 -40.48 -20.15
CA PRO A 184 -3.71 -41.53 -20.35
C PRO A 184 -3.64 -42.47 -19.14
N PRO A 185 -3.47 -43.79 -19.32
CA PRO A 185 -3.46 -44.75 -18.21
C PRO A 185 -2.44 -44.40 -17.11
N SER A 186 -1.29 -43.82 -17.48
CA SER A 186 -0.27 -43.34 -16.54
C SER A 186 -0.78 -42.23 -15.64
N ILE A 187 -1.54 -41.27 -16.18
CA ILE A 187 -2.14 -40.17 -15.41
C ILE A 187 -3.28 -40.70 -14.53
N GLY A 188 -4.10 -41.60 -15.06
CA GLY A 188 -5.18 -42.24 -14.29
C GLY A 188 -4.64 -43.01 -13.08
N GLY A 189 -3.58 -43.81 -13.28
CA GLY A 189 -2.91 -44.53 -12.20
C GLY A 189 -2.22 -43.60 -11.21
N ALA A 190 -1.58 -42.53 -11.68
CA ALA A 190 -0.94 -41.53 -10.82
C ALA A 190 -1.97 -40.81 -9.93
N TRP A 191 -3.14 -40.45 -10.47
CA TRP A 191 -4.22 -39.85 -9.69
C TRP A 191 -4.73 -40.79 -8.60
N GLN A 192 -4.94 -42.07 -8.93
CA GLN A 192 -5.35 -43.06 -7.94
C GLN A 192 -4.32 -43.20 -6.80
N GLY A 193 -3.03 -43.17 -7.14
CA GLY A 193 -1.94 -43.15 -6.16
C GLY A 193 -1.99 -41.92 -5.25
N LEU A 194 -1.97 -40.72 -5.85
CA LEU A 194 -2.03 -39.45 -5.11
C LEU A 194 -3.27 -39.37 -4.20
N ALA A 195 -4.45 -39.72 -4.72
CA ALA A 195 -5.68 -39.71 -3.94
C ALA A 195 -5.66 -40.73 -2.79
N ALA A 196 -4.99 -41.86 -2.93
CA ALA A 196 -4.80 -42.81 -1.83
C ALA A 196 -3.86 -42.26 -0.75
N GLU A 197 -2.76 -41.62 -1.13
CA GLU A 197 -1.82 -40.97 -0.21
C GLU A 197 -2.48 -39.82 0.56
N LEU A 198 -3.23 -38.95 -0.13
CA LEU A 198 -3.96 -37.85 0.50
C LEU A 198 -5.02 -38.35 1.50
N ARG A 199 -5.72 -39.46 1.18
CA ARG A 199 -6.65 -40.09 2.14
C ARG A 199 -5.92 -40.65 3.37
N ALA A 200 -4.73 -41.21 3.19
CA ALA A 200 -3.91 -41.72 4.29
C ALA A 200 -3.43 -40.60 5.23
N LEU A 201 -3.21 -39.39 4.73
CA LEU A 201 -2.88 -38.21 5.54
C LEU A 201 -4.05 -37.67 6.37
N GLY A 202 -5.29 -37.97 5.97
CA GLY A 202 -6.46 -37.67 6.79
C GLY A 202 -7.71 -37.32 5.98
N PRO A 203 -8.89 -37.42 6.61
CA PRO A 203 -10.17 -37.21 5.94
C PRO A 203 -10.36 -35.77 5.44
N HIS A 204 -9.63 -34.80 5.99
CA HIS A 204 -9.68 -33.39 5.60
C HIS A 204 -9.30 -33.18 4.12
N TRP A 205 -8.46 -34.03 3.52
CA TRP A 205 -8.10 -33.94 2.09
C TRP A 205 -9.22 -34.26 1.11
N SER A 206 -10.34 -34.81 1.58
CA SER A 206 -11.48 -35.18 0.73
C SER A 206 -12.02 -34.01 -0.09
N VAL A 207 -11.89 -32.76 0.41
CA VAL A 207 -12.34 -31.57 -0.33
C VAL A 207 -11.59 -31.40 -1.65
N TRP A 208 -10.27 -31.60 -1.66
CA TRP A 208 -9.44 -31.47 -2.87
C TRP A 208 -9.58 -32.67 -3.80
N ILE A 209 -9.76 -33.86 -3.23
CA ILE A 209 -9.99 -35.08 -4.01
C ILE A 209 -11.29 -34.96 -4.82
N HIS A 210 -12.40 -34.62 -4.16
CA HIS A 210 -13.68 -34.42 -4.86
C HIS A 210 -13.59 -33.27 -5.86
N TRP A 211 -12.97 -32.15 -5.48
CA TRP A 211 -12.79 -31.02 -6.39
C TRP A 211 -12.02 -31.41 -7.66
N TYR A 212 -10.92 -32.14 -7.53
CA TYR A 212 -10.14 -32.56 -8.70
C TYR A 212 -10.88 -33.61 -9.54
N GLU A 213 -11.60 -34.54 -8.91
CA GLU A 213 -12.46 -35.50 -9.63
C GLU A 213 -13.55 -34.79 -10.43
N ASP A 214 -14.17 -33.74 -9.87
CA ASP A 214 -15.13 -32.89 -10.57
C ASP A 214 -14.49 -32.15 -11.76
N VAL A 215 -13.27 -31.61 -11.58
CA VAL A 215 -12.50 -30.97 -12.65
C VAL A 215 -12.11 -31.97 -13.75
N LEU A 216 -11.72 -33.18 -13.38
CA LEU A 216 -11.32 -34.25 -14.30
C LEU A 216 -12.49 -34.67 -15.18
N ALA A 217 -13.67 -34.87 -14.60
CA ALA A 217 -14.89 -35.20 -15.31
C ALA A 217 -15.41 -34.04 -16.18
N GLY A 218 -15.12 -32.80 -15.76
CA GLY A 218 -15.68 -31.58 -16.34
C GLY A 218 -16.88 -31.10 -15.55
N SER A 219 -16.90 -29.79 -15.28
CA SER A 219 -18.06 -29.08 -14.77
C SER A 219 -19.03 -28.74 -15.93
N PRO A 220 -20.35 -28.81 -15.73
CA PRO A 220 -21.02 -28.93 -14.45
C PRO A 220 -21.50 -30.36 -14.25
N HIS A 221 -21.06 -31.03 -13.18
CA HIS A 221 -22.08 -31.74 -12.44
C HIS A 221 -23.07 -30.65 -12.00
N ALA A 222 -24.31 -30.73 -12.48
CA ALA A 222 -25.34 -29.74 -12.24
C ALA A 222 -25.41 -29.41 -10.74
N GLY A 223 -24.81 -28.28 -10.32
CA GLY A 223 -24.68 -27.98 -8.90
C GLY A 223 -23.54 -27.04 -8.52
N THR A 224 -22.36 -27.08 -9.17
CA THR A 224 -21.21 -26.29 -8.69
C THR A 224 -21.40 -24.80 -8.95
N SER A 225 -21.73 -24.06 -7.89
CA SER A 225 -21.91 -22.61 -7.95
C SER A 225 -20.56 -21.88 -7.97
N GLU A 226 -20.54 -20.62 -8.43
CA GLU A 226 -19.34 -19.77 -8.32
C GLU A 226 -18.84 -19.68 -6.87
N ALA A 227 -19.75 -19.64 -5.89
CA ALA A 227 -19.39 -19.62 -4.48
C ALA A 227 -18.68 -20.91 -4.03
N GLU A 228 -19.06 -22.07 -4.58
CA GLU A 228 -18.38 -23.33 -4.27
C GLU A 228 -16.98 -23.40 -4.88
N GLU A 229 -16.76 -22.85 -6.08
CA GLU A 229 -15.41 -22.74 -6.63
C GLU A 229 -14.57 -21.71 -5.88
N ALA A 230 -15.17 -20.57 -5.51
CA ALA A 230 -14.52 -19.55 -4.70
C ALA A 230 -14.05 -20.10 -3.35
N ALA A 231 -14.77 -21.07 -2.76
CA ALA A 231 -14.42 -21.67 -1.48
C ALA A 231 -13.02 -22.30 -1.42
N PHE A 232 -12.45 -22.69 -2.57
CA PHE A 232 -11.08 -23.22 -2.70
C PHE A 232 -10.02 -22.13 -2.93
N THR A 233 -10.41 -20.86 -2.84
CA THR A 233 -9.58 -19.66 -3.02
C THR A 233 -9.65 -18.76 -1.78
N ASP A 234 -8.99 -17.61 -1.83
CA ASP A 234 -9.10 -16.57 -0.79
C ASP A 234 -10.36 -15.70 -0.92
N LEU A 235 -11.38 -16.19 -1.64
CA LEU A 235 -12.71 -15.59 -1.74
C LEU A 235 -13.75 -16.46 -1.01
N PRO A 236 -14.68 -15.90 -0.21
CA PRO A 236 -14.87 -14.48 0.07
C PRO A 236 -13.88 -13.87 1.08
N GLY A 237 -12.93 -14.65 1.59
CA GLY A 237 -11.86 -14.16 2.47
C GLY A 237 -10.71 -15.15 2.55
N GLU A 238 -9.61 -14.72 3.14
CA GLU A 238 -8.37 -15.51 3.24
C GLU A 238 -8.59 -16.85 3.93
N LEU A 239 -8.03 -17.92 3.35
CA LEU A 239 -7.94 -19.23 4.01
C LEU A 239 -6.72 -19.26 4.94
N PRO A 240 -6.73 -20.05 6.03
CA PRO A 240 -5.65 -20.06 7.02
C PRO A 240 -4.42 -20.86 6.53
N TRP A 241 -3.79 -20.42 5.44
CA TRP A 241 -2.70 -21.13 4.75
C TRP A 241 -1.50 -21.39 5.67
N ASP A 242 -1.16 -20.44 6.54
CA ASP A 242 -0.04 -20.55 7.48
C ASP A 242 -0.31 -21.54 8.63
N ALA A 243 -1.57 -21.92 8.85
CA ALA A 243 -1.96 -22.92 9.85
C ALA A 243 -1.90 -24.37 9.29
N GLY A 244 -1.49 -24.54 8.03
CA GLY A 244 -1.29 -25.85 7.40
C GLY A 244 -2.54 -26.47 6.77
N ALA A 245 -2.34 -27.63 6.13
CA ALA A 245 -3.35 -28.27 5.28
C ALA A 245 -4.65 -28.64 5.99
N GLU A 246 -4.57 -29.10 7.24
CA GLU A 246 -5.78 -29.48 7.99
C GLU A 246 -6.67 -28.28 8.30
N ALA A 247 -6.09 -27.15 8.71
CA ALA A 247 -6.81 -25.92 8.98
C ALA A 247 -7.47 -25.35 7.72
N VAL A 248 -6.72 -25.29 6.62
CA VAL A 248 -7.24 -24.86 5.30
C VAL A 248 -8.38 -25.74 4.85
N ASN A 249 -8.18 -27.06 4.83
CA ASN A 249 -9.16 -27.99 4.28
C ASN A 249 -10.45 -28.04 5.13
N THR A 250 -10.31 -27.88 6.45
CA THR A 250 -11.43 -27.76 7.38
C THR A 250 -12.24 -26.49 7.12
N GLU A 251 -11.57 -25.38 6.87
CA GLU A 251 -12.22 -24.11 6.53
C GLU A 251 -12.92 -24.19 5.16
N ILE A 252 -12.30 -24.79 4.14
CA ILE A 252 -12.94 -25.06 2.84
C ILE A 252 -14.21 -25.92 3.05
N ALA A 253 -14.10 -27.02 3.81
CA ALA A 253 -15.25 -27.88 4.11
C ALA A 253 -16.38 -27.12 4.85
N ARG A 254 -16.03 -26.18 5.73
CA ARG A 254 -17.00 -25.32 6.41
C ARG A 254 -17.69 -24.36 5.42
N ARG A 255 -16.94 -23.72 4.52
CA ARG A 255 -17.48 -22.83 3.46
C ARG A 255 -18.44 -23.59 2.55
N LEU A 256 -18.04 -24.76 2.05
CA LEU A 256 -18.88 -25.59 1.18
C LEU A 256 -20.18 -26.02 1.87
N ARG A 257 -20.13 -26.42 3.15
CA ARG A 257 -21.34 -26.74 3.92
C ARG A 257 -22.27 -25.53 4.05
N ALA A 258 -21.73 -24.36 4.38
CA ALA A 258 -22.54 -23.16 4.49
C ALA A 258 -23.24 -22.81 3.17
N ILE A 259 -22.53 -22.87 2.04
CA ILE A 259 -23.10 -22.63 0.70
C ILE A 259 -24.25 -23.60 0.40
N ARG A 260 -24.04 -24.90 0.67
CA ARG A 260 -25.05 -25.95 0.44
C ARG A 260 -26.28 -25.80 1.34
N ASP A 261 -26.09 -25.33 2.57
CA ASP A 261 -27.17 -25.01 3.51
C ASP A 261 -27.95 -23.73 3.12
N GLY A 262 -27.60 -23.09 2.00
CA GLY A 262 -28.17 -21.79 1.61
C GLY A 262 -27.79 -20.65 2.55
N LYS A 263 -26.81 -20.88 3.44
CA LYS A 263 -26.22 -19.84 4.26
C LYS A 263 -25.15 -19.18 3.41
N THR A 264 -25.10 -17.84 3.43
CA THR A 264 -23.90 -17.17 2.93
C THR A 264 -22.72 -17.78 3.67
N PRO A 265 -21.71 -18.38 3.00
CA PRO A 265 -20.54 -18.85 3.67
C PRO A 265 -20.02 -17.67 4.48
N LEU A 266 -20.05 -17.83 5.80
CA LEU A 266 -19.47 -16.92 6.76
C LEU A 266 -17.96 -16.88 6.46
N GLY A 267 -17.54 -16.24 5.37
CA GLY A 267 -16.36 -15.38 5.46
C GLY A 267 -16.65 -14.49 6.65
N LYS A 268 -15.69 -14.40 7.58
CA LYS A 268 -15.79 -13.54 8.78
C LYS A 268 -16.64 -12.33 8.44
N ASP A 269 -17.73 -12.10 9.19
CA ASP A 269 -18.72 -11.01 9.13
C ASP A 269 -18.55 -9.96 8.01
N PRO A 270 -19.63 -9.55 7.31
CA PRO A 270 -19.62 -8.82 6.03
C PRO A 270 -18.31 -8.08 5.80
N VAL A 271 -17.47 -8.60 4.89
CA VAL A 271 -16.10 -8.12 4.62
C VAL A 271 -16.08 -6.61 4.75
N GLN A 272 -15.62 -6.18 5.93
CA GLN A 272 -15.24 -4.82 6.15
C GLN A 272 -14.20 -4.56 5.06
N PRO A 273 -14.30 -3.46 4.28
CA PRO A 273 -13.29 -3.14 3.28
C PRO A 273 -11.89 -3.33 3.88
N PRO A 274 -10.93 -3.88 3.11
CA PRO A 274 -9.60 -4.15 3.62
C PRO A 274 -9.12 -2.93 4.39
N ASP A 275 -8.56 -3.19 5.59
CA ASP A 275 -8.02 -2.13 6.45
C ASP A 275 -7.16 -1.22 5.55
N PRO A 276 -7.41 0.09 5.48
CA PRO A 276 -6.62 0.97 4.65
C PRO A 276 -5.12 0.75 4.96
N GLU A 277 -4.27 0.80 3.93
CA GLU A 277 -2.84 0.61 4.14
C GLU A 277 -2.19 1.94 4.53
N PRO A 278 -1.46 2.00 5.67
CA PRO A 278 -0.66 3.16 5.99
C PRO A 278 0.44 3.36 4.95
N LEU A 279 0.87 4.61 4.79
CA LEU A 279 1.91 4.98 3.83
C LEU A 279 3.27 4.96 4.53
N GLU A 280 4.05 3.91 4.34
CA GLU A 280 5.29 3.66 5.10
C GLU A 280 6.40 4.70 4.84
N THR A 281 6.43 5.26 3.63
CA THR A 281 7.51 6.14 3.14
C THR A 281 7.29 7.62 3.46
N ILE A 282 6.21 7.98 4.15
CA ILE A 282 5.92 9.39 4.45
C ILE A 282 6.70 9.83 5.69
N PRO A 283 7.60 10.83 5.57
CA PRO A 283 8.24 11.41 6.74
C PRO A 283 7.18 12.14 7.56
N SER A 284 7.19 11.91 8.88
CA SER A 284 6.38 12.69 9.81
C SER A 284 7.30 13.56 10.66
N PRO A 285 7.04 14.87 10.76
CA PRO A 285 7.82 15.74 11.63
C PRO A 285 7.59 15.55 13.12
N ILE A 286 6.58 14.78 13.47
CA ILE A 286 6.28 14.37 14.84
C ILE A 286 6.64 12.89 14.91
N ALA A 287 7.52 12.54 15.85
CA ALA A 287 7.75 11.14 16.16
C ALA A 287 6.52 10.63 16.91
N ILE A 288 5.85 9.65 16.32
CA ILE A 288 4.76 8.94 16.97
C ILE A 288 5.29 7.54 17.23
N ASP A 289 5.34 7.15 18.50
CA ASP A 289 5.94 5.89 18.92
C ASP A 289 5.11 5.24 20.03
N ARG A 290 5.27 3.92 20.18
CA ARG A 290 4.67 3.17 21.29
C ARG A 290 5.57 3.32 22.53
N ARG A 291 5.04 3.89 23.60
CA ARG A 291 5.69 4.04 24.90
C ARG A 291 5.86 2.67 25.57
N ALA A 292 6.74 2.61 26.58
CA ALA A 292 7.02 1.40 27.34
C ALA A 292 5.79 0.85 28.10
N ASP A 293 4.84 1.72 28.46
CA ASP A 293 3.56 1.36 29.08
C ASP A 293 2.50 0.87 28.05
N GLY A 294 2.88 0.80 26.77
CA GLY A 294 2.05 0.33 25.69
C GLY A 294 1.20 1.39 25.00
N ARG A 295 1.12 2.62 25.53
CA ARG A 295 0.35 3.75 24.96
C ARG A 295 1.08 4.37 23.77
N ILE A 296 0.34 5.11 22.93
CA ILE A 296 0.92 5.87 21.81
C ILE A 296 1.33 7.25 22.33
N GLY A 297 2.60 7.61 22.17
CA GLY A 297 3.14 8.92 22.52
C GLY A 297 3.52 9.74 21.30
N ALA A 298 3.56 11.06 21.50
CA ALA A 298 4.15 11.98 20.54
C ALA A 298 5.42 12.58 21.13
N ASP A 299 6.51 12.50 20.37
CA ASP A 299 7.79 13.14 20.66
C ASP A 299 8.15 14.07 19.50
N ALA A 300 9.05 15.00 19.77
CA ALA A 300 9.48 15.96 18.77
C ALA A 300 10.39 15.38 17.67
N GLY A 301 10.79 14.11 17.77
CA GLY A 301 11.55 13.39 16.76
C GLY A 301 12.87 14.08 16.37
N LEU A 302 13.25 13.95 15.10
CA LEU A 302 14.45 14.59 14.56
C LEU A 302 14.40 16.13 14.59
N PHE A 303 13.22 16.72 14.73
CA PHE A 303 13.03 18.17 14.79
C PHE A 303 13.29 18.78 16.18
N ALA A 304 13.57 17.96 17.20
CA ALA A 304 14.16 18.43 18.46
C ALA A 304 15.70 18.38 18.46
N LEU A 305 16.32 17.70 17.50
CA LEU A 305 17.74 17.36 17.54
C LEU A 305 18.53 18.22 16.55
N PRO A 306 19.38 19.15 17.04
CA PRO A 306 20.24 19.92 16.16
C PRO A 306 21.35 19.04 15.57
N THR A 307 21.67 19.26 14.30
CA THR A 307 22.88 18.77 13.65
C THR A 307 23.92 19.89 13.69
N LEU A 308 24.97 19.72 14.50
CA LEU A 308 26.03 20.72 14.61
C LEU A 308 27.04 20.55 13.46
N PRO A 309 27.29 21.60 12.66
CA PRO A 309 28.39 21.59 11.70
C PRO A 309 29.73 21.30 12.39
N PRO A 310 30.71 20.66 11.71
CA PRO A 310 32.04 20.40 12.30
C PRO A 310 32.76 21.66 12.80
N SER A 311 32.39 22.83 12.27
CA SER A 311 32.95 24.15 12.61
C SER A 311 32.21 24.88 13.73
N SER A 312 31.12 24.34 14.26
CA SER A 312 30.27 25.00 15.26
C SER A 312 30.38 24.31 16.62
N GLU A 313 30.51 25.09 17.69
CA GLU A 313 30.49 24.54 19.04
C GLU A 313 29.04 24.39 19.54
N PRO A 314 28.71 23.36 20.35
CA PRO A 314 27.38 23.21 20.96
C PRO A 314 26.92 24.46 21.73
N CYS A 315 27.85 25.23 22.30
CA CYS A 315 27.53 26.46 23.01
C CYS A 315 27.01 27.58 22.09
N ASP A 316 27.40 27.60 20.81
CA ASP A 316 26.94 28.63 19.87
C ASP A 316 25.46 28.43 19.53
N HIS A 317 25.07 27.18 19.29
CA HIS A 317 23.66 26.80 19.11
C HIS A 317 22.83 27.12 20.35
N ALA A 318 23.31 26.75 21.55
CA ALA A 318 22.61 27.02 22.80
C ALA A 318 22.41 28.53 23.06
N ARG A 319 23.44 29.35 22.79
CA ARG A 319 23.34 30.83 22.91
C ARG A 319 22.31 31.41 21.94
N LEU A 320 22.28 30.91 20.71
CA LEU A 320 21.33 31.39 19.71
C LEU A 320 19.89 31.00 20.06
N LEU A 321 19.65 29.78 20.53
CA LEU A 321 18.34 29.36 21.05
C LEU A 321 17.87 30.26 22.20
N GLU A 322 18.76 30.55 23.15
CA GLU A 322 18.43 31.40 24.28
C GLU A 322 18.18 32.86 23.87
N ALA A 323 18.93 33.38 22.90
CA ALA A 323 18.67 34.70 22.32
C ALA A 323 17.29 34.77 21.66
N CYS A 324 16.95 33.77 20.84
CA CYS A 324 15.62 33.65 20.23
C CYS A 324 14.51 33.62 21.29
N ARG A 325 14.67 32.81 22.34
CA ARG A 325 13.71 32.69 23.44
C ARG A 325 13.51 34.02 24.16
N ALA A 326 14.59 34.65 24.59
CA ALA A 326 14.54 35.91 25.33
C ALA A 326 13.87 37.03 24.52
N ARG A 327 14.18 37.12 23.22
CA ARG A 327 13.55 38.11 22.33
C ARG A 327 12.08 37.83 22.08
N ALA A 328 11.70 36.57 21.84
CA ALA A 328 10.31 36.19 21.64
C ALA A 328 9.46 36.52 22.86
N GLU A 329 9.93 36.22 24.08
CA GLU A 329 9.21 36.53 25.31
C GLU A 329 9.07 38.04 25.54
N GLN A 330 10.14 38.80 25.24
CA GLN A 330 10.08 40.25 25.31
C GLN A 330 9.11 40.86 24.30
N LEU A 331 9.09 40.35 23.07
CA LEU A 331 8.15 40.78 22.03
C LEU A 331 6.71 40.42 22.40
N ARG A 332 6.48 39.25 23.00
CA ARG A 332 5.17 38.78 23.44
C ARG A 332 4.54 39.74 24.46
N ILE A 333 5.32 40.15 25.45
CA ILE A 333 4.92 41.13 26.47
C ILE A 333 4.61 42.49 25.82
N GLN A 334 5.38 42.88 24.81
CA GLN A 334 5.21 44.16 24.13
C GLN A 334 4.02 44.19 23.18
N ALA A 335 3.72 43.08 22.50
CA ALA A 335 2.61 42.99 21.57
C ALA A 335 1.27 43.34 22.25
N VAL A 336 1.07 42.91 23.49
CA VAL A 336 -0.13 43.26 24.29
C VAL A 336 -0.07 44.63 24.96
N ALA A 337 1.07 45.32 24.91
CA ALA A 337 1.21 46.62 25.56
C ALA A 337 0.44 47.72 24.80
N PRO A 338 -0.19 48.68 25.51
CA PRO A 338 -0.88 49.80 24.86
C PRO A 338 0.02 50.63 23.93
N THR A 339 1.32 50.69 24.23
CA THR A 339 2.33 51.37 23.42
C THR A 339 2.47 50.82 22.01
N PHE A 340 1.99 49.60 21.77
CA PHE A 340 2.03 48.94 20.47
C PHE A 340 0.63 48.56 19.96
N GLN A 341 -0.40 49.26 20.42
CA GLN A 341 -1.80 49.11 19.99
C GLN A 341 -2.46 47.76 20.35
N GLY A 342 -1.90 46.98 21.29
CA GLY A 342 -2.57 45.78 21.81
C GLY A 342 -2.82 44.70 20.73
N ARG A 343 -1.76 44.30 20.03
CA ARG A 343 -1.75 43.30 18.96
C ARG A 343 -1.71 41.88 19.54
N SER A 344 -2.81 41.44 20.14
CA SER A 344 -2.90 40.13 20.81
C SER A 344 -2.53 38.96 19.90
N GLU A 345 -2.79 39.06 18.60
CA GLU A 345 -2.50 38.00 17.62
C GLU A 345 -0.98 37.71 17.53
N TYR A 346 -0.13 38.73 17.57
CA TYR A 346 1.33 38.52 17.62
C TYR A 346 1.75 37.89 18.94
N ALA A 347 1.11 38.26 20.04
CA ALA A 347 1.42 37.70 21.35
C ALA A 347 1.04 36.22 21.44
N GLU A 348 -0.08 35.83 20.84
CA GLU A 348 -0.53 34.43 20.75
C GLU A 348 0.46 33.60 19.94
N LEU A 349 0.83 34.05 18.73
CA LEU A 349 1.81 33.35 17.90
C LEU A 349 3.20 33.27 18.54
N LEU A 350 3.62 34.30 19.27
CA LEU A 350 4.89 34.27 20.01
C LEU A 350 4.83 33.31 21.21
N ALA A 351 3.68 33.16 21.86
CA ALA A 351 3.49 32.16 22.90
C ALA A 351 3.58 30.74 22.32
N GLU A 352 2.95 30.49 21.17
CA GLU A 352 3.01 29.23 20.44
C GLU A 352 4.45 28.94 19.97
N TYR A 353 5.13 29.93 19.40
CA TYR A 353 6.54 29.83 19.04
C TYR A 353 7.40 29.37 20.22
N LEU A 354 7.23 30.00 21.40
CA LEU A 354 7.99 29.68 22.61
C LEU A 354 7.68 28.29 23.15
N GLN A 355 6.44 27.84 23.04
CA GLN A 355 6.02 26.49 23.42
C GLN A 355 6.76 25.43 22.60
N TRP A 356 6.95 25.68 21.30
CA TRP A 356 7.59 24.74 20.38
C TRP A 356 9.09 24.91 20.25
N LEU A 357 9.66 26.04 20.66
CA LEU A 357 11.10 26.26 20.54
C LEU A 357 11.88 25.23 21.37
N PRO A 358 12.84 24.49 20.77
CA PRO A 358 13.61 23.48 21.51
C PRO A 358 14.30 24.06 22.75
N SER A 359 14.19 23.35 23.88
CA SER A 359 14.73 23.78 25.18
C SER A 359 15.81 22.85 25.74
N GLU A 360 15.54 21.55 25.76
CA GLU A 360 16.46 20.49 26.17
C GLU A 360 16.52 19.41 25.08
N ALA A 361 17.47 18.48 25.17
CA ALA A 361 17.58 17.40 24.19
C ALA A 361 16.30 16.54 24.19
N GLY A 362 15.50 16.68 23.13
CA GLY A 362 14.25 15.94 22.94
C GLY A 362 12.96 16.69 23.29
N SER A 363 13.03 17.94 23.76
CA SER A 363 11.84 18.79 24.01
C SER A 363 11.69 19.92 22.98
N GLY A 364 10.45 20.30 22.69
CA GLY A 364 10.11 21.29 21.66
C GLY A 364 10.30 20.74 20.24
N ASN A 365 9.70 21.37 19.24
CA ASN A 365 9.77 20.97 17.83
C ASN A 365 10.11 22.18 16.96
N ILE A 366 11.31 22.21 16.38
CA ILE A 366 11.77 23.36 15.59
C ILE A 366 10.92 23.60 14.34
N LEU A 367 10.28 22.57 13.77
CA LEU A 367 9.41 22.75 12.60
C LEU A 367 8.15 23.53 12.98
N LEU A 368 7.54 23.21 14.13
CA LEU A 368 6.36 23.94 14.60
C LEU A 368 6.74 25.38 14.94
N ALA A 369 7.87 25.59 15.62
CA ALA A 369 8.40 26.93 15.87
C ALA A 369 8.70 27.70 14.56
N ASP A 370 9.30 27.07 13.54
CA ASP A 370 9.55 27.69 12.23
C ASP A 370 8.24 28.05 11.50
N GLY A 371 7.22 27.19 11.64
CA GLY A 371 5.86 27.47 11.19
C GLY A 371 5.34 28.79 11.75
N GLU A 372 5.42 28.98 13.08
CA GLU A 372 4.97 30.22 13.72
C GLU A 372 5.79 31.43 13.32
N ALA A 373 7.12 31.28 13.22
CA ALA A 373 8.00 32.34 12.74
C ALA A 373 7.64 32.79 11.31
N ARG A 374 7.25 31.87 10.42
CA ARG A 374 6.78 32.20 9.07
C ARG A 374 5.43 32.91 9.07
N VAL A 375 4.50 32.51 9.94
CA VAL A 375 3.20 33.21 10.09
C VAL A 375 3.44 34.63 10.59
N LEU A 376 4.29 34.80 11.60
CA LEU A 376 4.72 36.11 12.08
C LEU A 376 5.35 36.96 10.97
N ASN A 377 6.20 36.37 10.12
CA ASN A 377 6.78 37.05 8.97
C ASN A 377 5.71 37.49 7.94
N LYS A 378 4.71 36.65 7.66
CA LYS A 378 3.60 37.00 6.75
C LYS A 378 2.73 38.12 7.31
N MET A 379 2.43 38.09 8.61
CA MET A 379 1.72 39.19 9.27
C MET A 379 2.54 40.48 9.22
N PHE A 380 3.85 40.39 9.44
CA PHE A 380 4.75 41.54 9.32
C PHE A 380 4.73 42.12 7.89
N VAL A 381 4.79 41.28 6.85
CA VAL A 381 4.67 41.75 5.45
C VAL A 381 3.34 42.49 5.23
N ALA A 382 2.22 41.94 5.71
CA ALA A 382 0.90 42.53 5.51
C ALA A 382 0.68 43.83 6.28
N GLU A 383 1.37 44.01 7.41
CA GLU A 383 1.21 45.15 8.31
C GLU A 383 2.43 46.08 8.37
N GLN A 384 3.43 45.89 7.50
CA GLN A 384 4.70 46.64 7.54
C GLN A 384 4.50 48.16 7.54
N ASP A 385 3.44 48.63 6.88
CA ASP A 385 3.13 50.05 6.74
C ASP A 385 2.39 50.61 7.97
N VAL A 386 1.91 49.78 8.90
CA VAL A 386 1.18 50.26 10.09
C VAL A 386 1.84 49.87 11.41
N LEU A 387 2.79 48.94 11.40
CA LEU A 387 3.49 48.54 12.60
C LEU A 387 4.36 49.68 13.14
N PRO A 388 4.34 49.94 14.46
CA PRO A 388 5.24 50.90 15.08
C PRO A 388 6.70 50.54 14.79
N THR A 389 7.51 51.50 14.34
CA THR A 389 8.92 51.28 13.94
C THR A 389 9.74 50.52 14.97
N ALA A 390 9.54 50.81 16.26
CA ALA A 390 10.24 50.13 17.35
C ALA A 390 9.84 48.65 17.48
N PHE A 391 8.57 48.31 17.24
CA PHE A 391 8.10 46.92 17.23
C PHE A 391 8.59 46.19 15.97
N ALA A 392 8.42 46.81 14.79
CA ALA A 392 8.89 46.28 13.51
C ALA A 392 10.40 45.97 13.53
N SER A 393 11.21 46.85 14.12
CA SER A 393 12.66 46.62 14.28
C SER A 393 12.95 45.37 15.12
N ARG A 394 12.27 45.23 16.26
CA ARG A 394 12.47 44.09 17.18
C ARG A 394 11.99 42.78 16.59
N LEU A 395 10.85 42.81 15.88
CA LEU A 395 10.31 41.66 15.17
C LEU A 395 11.25 41.23 14.04
N SER A 396 11.80 42.18 13.28
CA SER A 396 12.80 41.90 12.23
C SER A 396 14.03 41.18 12.81
N THR A 397 14.63 41.72 13.88
CA THR A 397 15.79 41.08 14.54
C THR A 397 15.46 39.70 15.11
N PHE A 398 14.28 39.51 15.70
CA PHE A 398 13.85 38.20 16.17
C PHE A 398 13.77 37.18 15.02
N LEU A 399 13.18 37.57 13.89
CA LEU A 399 13.07 36.71 12.71
C LEU A 399 14.45 36.39 12.12
N GLU A 400 15.38 37.34 12.10
CA GLU A 400 16.78 37.10 11.68
C GLU A 400 17.47 36.07 12.59
N ASP A 401 17.35 36.21 13.91
CA ASP A 401 17.91 35.26 14.88
C ASP A 401 17.30 33.86 14.68
N HIS A 402 15.98 33.77 14.45
CA HIS A 402 15.32 32.52 14.15
C HIS A 402 15.81 31.89 12.84
N LEU A 403 15.96 32.68 11.77
CA LEU A 403 16.54 32.21 10.51
C LEU A 403 17.95 31.64 10.71
N GLY A 404 18.73 32.22 11.63
CA GLY A 404 20.03 31.72 12.05
C GLY A 404 20.01 30.35 12.73
N LEU A 405 18.86 29.88 13.24
CA LEU A 405 18.72 28.53 13.81
C LEU A 405 18.64 27.44 12.74
N ARG A 406 18.09 27.75 11.56
CA ARG A 406 17.79 26.75 10.52
C ARG A 406 18.98 25.90 10.05
N PRO A 407 20.21 26.44 9.90
CA PRO A 407 21.37 25.63 9.53
C PRO A 407 21.67 24.47 10.49
N TYR A 408 21.22 24.57 11.75
CA TYR A 408 21.35 23.50 12.74
C TYR A 408 20.27 22.43 12.62
N TYR A 409 19.27 22.60 11.75
CA TYR A 409 18.14 21.67 11.60
C TYR A 409 17.91 21.33 10.12
N PRO A 410 18.78 20.50 9.50
CA PRO A 410 18.73 20.20 8.07
C PRO A 410 17.40 19.53 7.63
N GLU A 411 16.68 18.88 8.55
CA GLU A 411 15.38 18.29 8.27
C GLU A 411 14.30 19.33 7.92
N LEU A 412 14.44 20.59 8.38
CA LEU A 412 13.53 21.68 7.99
C LEU A 412 13.56 21.90 6.48
N GLU A 413 14.76 22.00 5.90
CA GLU A 413 14.91 22.24 4.47
C GLU A 413 14.37 21.06 3.66
N ARG A 414 14.61 19.82 4.10
CA ARG A 414 14.06 18.63 3.45
C ARG A 414 12.54 18.63 3.48
N HIS A 415 11.95 18.86 4.64
CA HIS A 415 10.48 18.92 4.80
C HIS A 415 9.87 19.98 3.89
N TYR A 416 10.41 21.20 3.90
CA TYR A 416 9.91 22.29 3.07
C TYR A 416 10.17 22.09 1.57
N HIS A 417 11.29 21.46 1.21
CA HIS A 417 11.53 21.04 -0.16
C HIS A 417 10.43 20.09 -0.63
N SER A 418 10.09 19.10 0.19
CA SER A 418 9.06 18.14 -0.17
C SER A 418 7.66 18.74 -0.26
N ILE A 419 7.30 19.71 0.59
CA ILE A 419 6.05 20.46 0.45
C ILE A 419 6.05 21.28 -0.84
N ARG A 420 7.18 21.89 -1.22
CA ARG A 420 7.28 22.70 -2.43
C ARG A 420 7.14 21.85 -3.70
N THR A 421 7.70 20.65 -3.69
CA THR A 421 7.61 19.71 -4.82
C THR A 421 6.30 18.93 -4.83
N GLY A 422 5.70 18.71 -3.66
CA GLY A 422 4.36 18.15 -3.50
C GLY A 422 3.32 19.16 -3.97
N ARG A 423 2.37 18.75 -4.80
CA ARG A 423 1.29 19.62 -5.27
C ARG A 423 0.25 19.84 -4.16
N VAL A 424 0.65 20.39 -3.01
CA VAL A 424 -0.22 20.61 -1.85
C VAL A 424 -1.12 21.84 -2.07
N ALA A 425 -2.00 21.78 -3.08
CA ALA A 425 -2.94 22.85 -3.38
C ALA A 425 -4.32 22.62 -2.74
N THR A 426 -4.64 21.37 -2.40
CA THR A 426 -5.97 20.99 -1.90
C THR A 426 -5.99 21.04 -0.37
N PRO A 427 -6.98 21.71 0.27
CA PRO A 427 -7.09 21.74 1.73
C PRO A 427 -7.38 20.35 2.30
N LEU A 428 -6.96 20.10 3.55
CA LEU A 428 -7.24 18.84 4.24
C LEU A 428 -8.75 18.64 4.44
N PRO A 429 -9.29 17.41 4.32
CA PRO A 429 -10.68 17.12 4.64
C PRO A 429 -11.00 17.42 6.12
N ARG A 430 -11.70 18.54 6.37
CA ARG A 430 -11.98 19.05 7.73
C ARG A 430 -12.71 18.04 8.62
N ASP A 431 -13.68 17.32 8.07
CA ASP A 431 -14.45 16.33 8.83
C ASP A 431 -13.57 15.17 9.32
N ALA A 432 -12.58 14.77 8.54
CA ALA A 432 -11.63 13.71 8.92
C ALA A 432 -10.65 14.21 9.99
N VAL A 433 -10.17 15.46 9.87
CA VAL A 433 -9.34 16.12 10.89
C VAL A 433 -10.05 16.13 12.23
N GLU A 434 -11.26 16.67 12.26
CA GLU A 434 -12.01 16.84 13.51
C GLU A 434 -12.39 15.50 14.13
N SER A 435 -12.80 14.52 13.31
CA SER A 435 -13.09 13.17 13.79
C SER A 435 -11.88 12.51 14.44
N ILE A 436 -10.69 12.63 13.83
CA ILE A 436 -9.46 12.06 14.38
C ILE A 436 -9.07 12.76 15.69
N ARG A 437 -9.13 14.10 15.74
CA ARG A 437 -8.89 14.84 16.98
C ARG A 437 -9.81 14.39 18.09
N GLN A 438 -11.10 14.26 17.80
CA GLN A 438 -12.09 13.81 18.76
C GLN A 438 -11.77 12.40 19.29
N ILE A 439 -11.37 11.46 18.43
CA ILE A 439 -10.97 10.11 18.85
C ILE A 439 -9.74 10.18 19.77
N ILE A 440 -8.72 10.98 19.41
CA ILE A 440 -7.51 11.12 20.23
C ILE A 440 -7.86 11.67 21.63
N HIS A 441 -8.66 12.73 21.70
CA HIS A 441 -9.11 13.31 22.97
C HIS A 441 -9.93 12.33 23.81
N GLN A 442 -10.89 11.63 23.20
CA GLN A 442 -11.76 10.68 23.90
C GLN A 442 -11.00 9.50 24.53
N HIS A 443 -9.87 9.11 23.91
CA HIS A 443 -9.08 7.98 24.35
C HIS A 443 -7.73 8.37 24.97
N SER A 444 -7.55 9.65 25.31
CA SER A 444 -6.45 10.13 26.15
C SER A 444 -6.90 10.17 27.62
N PRO A 445 -6.11 9.68 28.60
CA PRO A 445 -4.75 9.15 28.48
C PRO A 445 -4.71 7.60 28.31
N ALA A 446 -5.82 6.96 27.93
CA ALA A 446 -5.99 5.50 28.00
C ALA A 446 -5.21 4.74 26.92
N VAL A 447 -5.31 5.18 25.66
CA VAL A 447 -4.59 4.62 24.50
C VAL A 447 -3.51 5.59 24.03
N PHE A 448 -3.81 6.89 24.07
CA PHE A 448 -2.88 7.95 23.75
C PHE A 448 -2.30 8.52 25.03
N ASP A 449 -1.00 8.77 25.05
CA ASP A 449 -0.35 9.55 26.08
C ASP A 449 -0.76 11.04 25.98
N GLU A 450 -0.66 11.78 27.08
CA GLU A 450 -1.07 13.20 27.17
C GLU A 450 -0.33 14.11 26.18
N THR A 451 0.80 13.64 25.65
CA THR A 451 1.60 14.34 24.62
C THR A 451 0.95 14.38 23.24
N VAL A 452 0.05 13.45 22.89
CA VAL A 452 -0.46 13.32 21.50
C VAL A 452 -1.50 14.40 21.17
N ALA A 453 -2.49 14.60 22.05
CA ALA A 453 -3.60 15.52 21.77
C ALA A 453 -3.16 16.98 21.51
N PRO A 454 -2.27 17.59 22.34
CA PRO A 454 -1.82 18.96 22.11
C PRO A 454 -1.12 19.15 20.76
N VAL A 455 -0.31 18.18 20.34
CA VAL A 455 0.43 18.23 19.07
C VAL A 455 -0.54 18.14 17.87
N MET A 456 -1.54 17.28 17.96
CA MET A 456 -2.55 17.12 16.91
C MET A 456 -3.49 18.32 16.83
N ASP A 457 -3.81 18.95 17.97
CA ASP A 457 -4.59 20.19 18.01
C ASP A 457 -3.86 21.36 17.36
N GLU A 458 -2.57 21.52 17.65
CA GLU A 458 -1.77 22.60 17.08
C GLU A 458 -1.67 22.47 15.55
N THR A 459 -1.35 21.27 15.07
CA THR A 459 -1.22 21.04 13.62
C THR A 459 -2.54 21.16 12.86
N ALA A 460 -3.68 21.04 13.55
CA ALA A 460 -5.01 21.27 12.98
C ALA A 460 -5.49 22.73 13.11
N LYS A 461 -4.82 23.56 13.90
CA LYS A 461 -5.26 24.94 14.16
C LYS A 461 -5.25 25.75 12.86
N PRO A 462 -6.38 26.38 12.47
CA PRO A 462 -6.41 27.25 11.31
C PRO A 462 -5.48 28.43 11.51
N LEU A 463 -4.78 28.82 10.46
CA LEU A 463 -3.95 30.01 10.51
C LEU A 463 -4.82 31.26 10.70
N PRO A 464 -4.33 32.25 11.46
CA PRO A 464 -5.00 33.54 11.55
C PRO A 464 -5.11 34.15 10.14
N ALA A 465 -6.32 34.65 9.82
CA ALA A 465 -6.57 35.27 8.52
C ALA A 465 -5.81 36.60 8.43
N VAL A 466 -4.74 36.61 7.65
CA VAL A 466 -4.01 37.84 7.34
C VAL A 466 -4.89 38.69 6.43
N THR A 467 -5.57 39.69 6.99
CA THR A 467 -6.41 40.62 6.24
C THR A 467 -5.57 41.87 5.95
N PRO A 468 -5.21 42.15 4.69
CA PRO A 468 -4.53 43.40 4.35
C PRO A 468 -5.43 44.59 4.69
N LEU A 469 -4.83 45.67 5.19
CA LEU A 469 -5.59 46.89 5.41
C LEU A 469 -6.13 47.44 4.07
N PRO A 470 -7.34 48.03 4.06
CA PRO A 470 -7.84 48.75 2.90
C PRO A 470 -6.85 49.85 2.49
N ALA A 471 -6.56 49.97 1.19
CA ALA A 471 -5.58 50.92 0.65
C ALA A 471 -5.86 52.40 1.03
N ALA A 472 -7.07 52.73 1.46
CA ALA A 472 -7.46 54.06 1.90
C ALA A 472 -6.89 54.45 3.28
N ASP A 473 -6.52 53.46 4.11
CA ASP A 473 -6.06 53.66 5.50
C ASP A 473 -4.55 53.42 5.67
N ALA A 474 -3.84 53.06 4.59
CA ALA A 474 -2.40 52.83 4.62
C ALA A 474 -1.64 54.17 4.64
N PRO A 475 -0.74 54.41 5.61
CA PRO A 475 0.12 55.58 5.58
C PRO A 475 1.07 55.52 4.37
N PRO A 476 1.57 56.67 3.89
CA PRO A 476 2.46 56.71 2.75
C PRO A 476 3.72 55.86 2.98
N PRO A 477 4.21 55.15 1.95
CA PRO A 477 5.33 54.23 2.08
C PRO A 477 6.59 54.99 2.53
N ASP A 478 7.17 54.53 3.64
CA ASP A 478 8.39 55.09 4.21
C ASP A 478 9.56 54.12 3.97
N PRO A 479 10.52 54.48 3.09
CA PRO A 479 11.62 53.60 2.71
C PRO A 479 12.60 53.32 3.86
N THR A 480 12.53 54.08 4.96
CA THR A 480 13.39 53.92 6.13
C THR A 480 12.84 52.95 7.17
N ARG A 481 11.61 52.45 6.98
CA ARG A 481 11.01 51.50 7.92
C ARG A 481 11.68 50.12 7.86
N PRO A 482 11.85 49.47 9.01
CA PRO A 482 12.31 48.08 9.08
C PRO A 482 11.39 47.18 8.25
N LYS A 483 11.99 46.31 7.46
CA LYS A 483 11.28 45.33 6.64
C LYS A 483 11.43 43.93 7.23
N PRO A 484 10.48 43.03 6.95
CA PRO A 484 10.65 41.61 7.24
C PRO A 484 11.92 41.08 6.56
N PRO A 485 12.73 40.26 7.25
CA PRO A 485 13.87 39.62 6.62
C PRO A 485 13.40 38.67 5.51
N ARG A 486 14.22 38.54 4.46
CA ARG A 486 13.90 37.65 3.35
C ARG A 486 14.08 36.20 3.80
N ASP A 487 13.04 35.38 3.64
CA ASP A 487 13.13 33.96 3.93
C ASP A 487 14.02 33.25 2.87
N PRO A 488 15.12 32.58 3.27
CA PRO A 488 16.01 31.88 2.34
C PRO A 488 15.40 30.60 1.75
N ILE A 489 14.44 29.99 2.46
CA ILE A 489 13.71 28.81 2.01
C ILE A 489 12.43 29.33 1.35
N ALA A 490 12.49 29.51 0.03
CA ALA A 490 11.44 30.08 -0.84
C ALA A 490 10.01 29.82 -0.35
N ASP A 491 9.14 30.83 -0.48
CA ASP A 491 7.77 30.90 0.08
C ASP A 491 7.02 29.56 0.07
N VAL A 492 7.10 28.84 1.19
CA VAL A 492 6.23 27.70 1.47
C VAL A 492 4.98 28.22 2.17
N ASP A 493 3.82 27.72 1.76
CA ASP A 493 2.58 28.03 2.44
C ASP A 493 2.52 27.34 3.82
N PRO A 494 2.47 28.10 4.95
CA PRO A 494 2.40 27.51 6.28
C PRO A 494 1.15 26.65 6.46
N ALA A 495 0.04 26.94 5.76
CA ALA A 495 -1.17 26.13 5.83
C ALA A 495 -0.94 24.75 5.23
N ALA A 496 -0.26 24.68 4.08
CA ALA A 496 0.16 23.43 3.46
C ALA A 496 1.10 22.63 4.39
N SER A 497 2.03 23.31 5.08
CA SER A 497 2.92 22.66 6.04
C SER A 497 2.19 22.05 7.24
N ARG A 498 1.26 22.79 7.85
CA ARG A 498 0.44 22.29 8.97
C ARG A 498 -0.43 21.11 8.54
N ASN A 499 -1.11 21.21 7.39
CA ASN A 499 -1.90 20.13 6.80
C ASN A 499 -1.09 18.85 6.60
N PHE A 500 0.11 18.97 6.01
CA PHE A 500 0.99 17.82 5.80
C PHE A 500 1.48 17.21 7.12
N THR A 501 1.82 18.06 8.10
CA THR A 501 2.27 17.62 9.42
C THR A 501 1.16 16.84 10.15
N PHE A 502 -0.08 17.34 10.15
CA PHE A 502 -1.22 16.65 10.72
C PHE A 502 -1.47 15.29 10.05
N ALA A 503 -1.54 15.28 8.71
CA ALA A 503 -1.86 14.06 7.96
C ALA A 503 -0.77 12.99 8.13
N SER A 504 0.51 13.38 8.06
CA SER A 504 1.63 12.45 8.26
C SER A 504 1.66 11.88 9.69
N ALA A 505 1.37 12.68 10.71
CA ALA A 505 1.26 12.22 12.10
C ALA A 505 0.08 11.25 12.28
N ALA A 506 -1.09 11.57 11.71
CA ALA A 506 -2.26 10.69 11.73
C ALA A 506 -1.98 9.34 11.04
N ASN A 507 -1.25 9.34 9.92
CA ASN A 507 -0.79 8.13 9.24
C ASN A 507 0.15 7.29 10.12
N ARG A 508 1.08 7.92 10.87
CA ARG A 508 1.97 7.22 11.82
C ARG A 508 1.19 6.63 13.00
N ILE A 509 0.25 7.37 13.59
CA ILE A 509 -0.66 6.85 14.62
C ILE A 509 -1.38 5.61 14.10
N TYR A 510 -1.94 5.68 12.89
CA TYR A 510 -2.66 4.56 12.30
C TYR A 510 -1.76 3.35 12.04
N THR A 511 -0.50 3.57 11.64
CA THR A 511 0.52 2.51 11.48
C THR A 511 0.73 1.74 12.78
N ILE A 512 0.85 2.46 13.91
CA ILE A 512 1.02 1.83 15.23
C ILE A 512 -0.25 1.10 15.65
N LEU A 513 -1.42 1.72 15.50
CA LEU A 513 -2.69 1.07 15.85
C LEU A 513 -2.90 -0.23 15.07
N LYS A 514 -2.58 -0.23 13.77
CA LYS A 514 -2.68 -1.41 12.88
C LYS A 514 -1.71 -2.52 13.28
N SER A 515 -0.43 -2.19 13.50
CA SER A 515 0.58 -3.18 13.94
C SER A 515 0.33 -3.70 15.36
N GLY A 516 -0.28 -2.91 16.23
CA GLY A 516 -0.64 -3.29 17.59
C GLY A 516 -1.94 -4.09 17.72
N LYS A 517 -2.71 -4.27 16.63
CA LYS A 517 -4.00 -4.98 16.63
C LYS A 517 -3.92 -6.39 17.22
N ASP A 518 -2.84 -7.11 16.91
CA ASP A 518 -2.63 -8.49 17.38
C ASP A 518 -1.98 -8.57 18.78
N VAL A 519 -1.55 -7.41 19.32
CA VAL A 519 -0.89 -7.26 20.64
C VAL A 519 -1.79 -6.49 21.62
N GLY A 520 -3.00 -6.12 21.19
CA GLY A 520 -3.88 -5.13 21.82
C GLY A 520 -4.51 -5.52 23.16
N ASP A 521 -4.33 -6.77 23.62
CA ASP A 521 -4.92 -7.24 24.87
C ASP A 521 -4.34 -6.54 26.13
N GLY A 522 -3.19 -5.87 25.99
CA GLY A 522 -2.53 -5.16 27.09
C GLY A 522 -3.05 -3.74 27.39
N VAL A 523 -3.74 -3.08 26.45
CA VAL A 523 -4.20 -1.69 26.60
C VAL A 523 -5.70 -1.60 26.37
N LYS A 524 -6.46 -1.28 27.43
CA LYS A 524 -7.92 -1.17 27.37
C LYS A 524 -8.35 -0.10 26.38
N GLY A 525 -9.16 -0.49 25.40
CA GLY A 525 -9.71 0.42 24.38
C GLY A 525 -8.92 0.46 23.07
N TRP A 526 -7.81 -0.29 22.93
CA TRP A 526 -7.00 -0.29 21.70
C TRP A 526 -7.81 -0.65 20.44
N ASN A 527 -8.57 -1.75 20.50
CA ASN A 527 -9.36 -2.23 19.35
C ASN A 527 -10.51 -1.28 18.99
N GLU A 528 -11.09 -0.60 19.98
CA GLU A 528 -12.12 0.43 19.78
C GLU A 528 -11.52 1.65 19.06
N VAL A 529 -10.36 2.13 19.52
CA VAL A 529 -9.63 3.22 18.87
C VAL A 529 -9.22 2.85 17.45
N TYR A 530 -8.69 1.64 17.25
CA TYR A 530 -8.30 1.17 15.94
C TYR A 530 -9.48 1.14 14.96
N ALA A 531 -10.64 0.61 15.39
CA ALA A 531 -11.85 0.58 14.58
C ALA A 531 -12.34 2.00 14.23
N ALA A 532 -12.33 2.92 15.20
CA ALA A 532 -12.71 4.31 14.97
C ALA A 532 -11.75 5.03 14.00
N PHE A 533 -10.44 4.82 14.14
CA PHE A 533 -9.43 5.37 13.23
C PHE A 533 -9.57 4.80 11.82
N LYS A 534 -9.75 3.47 11.69
CA LYS A 534 -9.93 2.77 10.42
C LYS A 534 -11.00 3.41 9.55
N GLU A 535 -12.11 3.84 10.14
CA GLU A 535 -13.22 4.45 9.41
C GLU A 535 -12.95 5.90 8.96
N ARG A 536 -12.09 6.63 9.68
CA ARG A 536 -11.88 8.07 9.50
C ARG A 536 -10.57 8.44 8.80
N ILE A 537 -9.59 7.53 8.76
CA ILE A 537 -8.29 7.75 8.15
C ILE A 537 -8.26 7.74 6.59
N PRO A 538 -9.15 7.04 5.84
CA PRO A 538 -9.02 6.94 4.39
C PRO A 538 -8.96 8.27 3.62
N PRO A 539 -9.76 9.31 3.95
CA PRO A 539 -9.65 10.62 3.29
C PRO A 539 -8.27 11.27 3.45
N LEU A 540 -7.60 11.06 4.60
CA LEU A 540 -6.26 11.61 4.84
C LEU A 540 -5.18 10.84 4.10
N LEU A 541 -5.28 9.50 4.02
CA LEU A 541 -4.34 8.70 3.24
C LEU A 541 -4.44 9.02 1.76
N LYS A 542 -5.65 9.16 1.23
CA LYS A 542 -5.88 9.60 -0.15
C LYS A 542 -5.29 10.99 -0.39
N TRP A 543 -5.52 11.93 0.53
CA TRP A 543 -4.95 13.27 0.43
C TRP A 543 -3.41 13.23 0.41
N LEU A 544 -2.80 12.42 1.28
CA LEU A 544 -1.34 12.22 1.30
C LEU A 544 -0.84 11.63 -0.03
N GLN A 545 -1.47 10.58 -0.55
CA GLN A 545 -1.09 9.98 -1.85
C GLN A 545 -1.16 10.98 -3.01
N GLU A 546 -2.19 11.82 -3.04
CA GLU A 546 -2.39 12.80 -4.12
C GLU A 546 -1.45 14.00 -4.02
N ASN A 547 -1.07 14.40 -2.79
CA ASN A 547 -0.31 15.64 -2.54
C ASN A 547 1.18 15.37 -2.21
N TRP A 548 1.57 14.12 -2.00
CA TRP A 548 2.95 13.67 -1.79
C TRP A 548 3.38 12.67 -2.88
N PRO A 549 4.05 13.12 -3.95
CA PRO A 549 4.42 12.26 -5.09
C PRO A 549 5.52 11.22 -4.79
N GLY A 550 5.97 11.11 -3.53
CA GLY A 550 7.05 10.22 -3.12
C GLY A 550 8.43 10.79 -3.43
N GLY A 551 9.36 10.66 -2.47
CA GLY A 551 10.78 10.57 -2.83
C GLY A 551 10.95 9.26 -3.60
N GLY A 552 11.66 9.29 -4.73
CA GLY A 552 11.75 8.18 -5.69
C GLY A 552 12.13 6.81 -5.09
N ALA A 553 11.87 5.77 -5.88
CA ALA A 553 11.98 4.34 -5.54
C ALA A 553 13.35 3.86 -5.00
N ASP A 554 14.38 4.71 -4.96
CA ASP A 554 15.73 4.34 -4.56
C ASP A 554 16.04 4.59 -3.08
N GLY A 555 15.13 5.19 -2.30
CA GLY A 555 15.32 5.40 -0.86
C GLY A 555 16.55 6.24 -0.46
N GLY A 556 17.28 6.79 -1.42
CA GLY A 556 18.44 7.66 -1.23
C GLY A 556 18.13 9.08 -1.71
N PRO A 557 18.54 10.13 -0.98
CA PRO A 557 18.30 11.51 -1.39
C PRO A 557 19.13 11.84 -2.64
N THR A 558 18.52 12.49 -3.64
CA THR A 558 19.27 13.46 -4.44
C THR A 558 19.70 14.56 -3.48
N LEU A 559 21.01 14.64 -3.20
CA LEU A 559 21.58 15.74 -2.41
C LEU A 559 21.01 17.07 -2.94
N PRO A 560 20.49 17.96 -2.08
CA PRO A 560 20.15 19.30 -2.52
C PRO A 560 21.41 19.92 -3.14
N PRO A 561 21.28 20.71 -4.22
CA PRO A 561 22.42 21.46 -4.73
C PRO A 561 22.95 22.29 -3.57
N THR A 562 24.19 22.01 -3.15
CA THR A 562 24.91 22.81 -2.17
C THR A 562 24.71 24.27 -2.55
N ILE A 563 24.05 25.03 -1.69
CA ILE A 563 24.04 26.48 -1.81
C ILE A 563 25.51 26.87 -1.62
N GLY A 564 26.17 27.20 -2.72
CA GLY A 564 27.49 27.79 -2.69
C GLY A 564 27.41 29.04 -1.83
N VAL A 565 28.22 29.05 -0.78
CA VAL A 565 28.52 30.26 0.01
C VAL A 565 29.08 31.33 -0.92
#